data_AF-A0A2V8FFQ7-F1
#
_entry.id   AF-A0A2V8FFQ7-F1
#
_cell.length_a   1.000
_cell.length_b   1.000
_cell.length_c   1.000
_cell.angle_alpha   90.00
_cell.angle_beta   90.00
_cell.angle_gamma   90.00
#
_symmetry.space_group_name_H-M   'P 1'
#
loop_
_entity.id
_entity.type
_entity.pdbx_description
1 polymer ?
#
loop_
_entity_poly.entity_id
_entity_poly.type
_entity_poly.pdbx_seq_one_letter_code
_entity_poly.pdbx_strand_id
1 'polypeptide(L)' 'NYRIVLVRDGHTTSSNPVLSASQIVAHHNHVLGDEFVAVRSARTVDLGPDAPDVRARGARRR' A
#
# COMPACT_ATOMS: atom_id res chain seq x y z
N ASN A 1 9.32 -13.87 13.17
CA ASN A 1 9.75 -13.13 11.96
C ASN A 1 8.60 -13.09 10.97
N TYR A 2 8.14 -11.90 10.59
CA TYR A 2 7.07 -11.72 9.62
C TYR A 2 7.66 -11.35 8.26
N ARG A 3 7.02 -11.83 7.18
CA ARG A 3 7.28 -11.33 5.83
C ARG A 3 6.29 -10.20 5.56
N ILE A 4 6.79 -9.00 5.28
CA ILE A 4 5.97 -7.80 5.12
C ILE A 4 6.01 -7.33 3.66
N VAL A 5 4.84 -7.01 3.11
CA VAL A 5 4.67 -6.42 1.77
C VAL A 5 4.00 -5.07 1.91
N LEU A 6 4.61 -4.02 1.34
CA LEU A 6 3.98 -2.70 1.20
C LEU A 6 3.35 -2.59 -0.20
N VAL A 7 2.05 -2.37 -0.23
CA VAL A 7 1.32 -2.14 -1.47
C VAL A 7 1.45 -0.65 -1.84
N ARG A 8 2.31 -0.35 -2.83
CA ARG A 8 2.77 1.02 -3.16
C ARG A 8 1.65 2.01 -3.53
N ASP A 9 0.54 1.47 -4.01
CA ASP A 9 -0.67 2.15 -4.49
C ASP A 9 -1.91 1.73 -3.66
N GLY A 10 -1.70 1.11 -2.50
CA GLY A 10 -2.76 0.63 -1.60
C GLY A 10 -2.92 1.46 -0.32
N HIS A 11 -2.25 2.61 -0.20
CA HIS A 11 -2.30 3.47 0.96
C HIS A 11 -2.27 4.95 0.55
N THR A 12 -2.65 5.82 1.48
CA THR A 12 -2.69 7.26 1.30
C THR A 12 -2.20 7.98 2.56
N THR A 13 -1.99 9.28 2.44
CA THR A 13 -1.62 10.17 3.55
C THR A 13 -2.11 11.59 3.26
N SER A 14 -1.88 12.51 4.18
CA SER A 14 -2.19 13.93 4.03
C SER A 14 -0.94 14.73 3.67
N SER A 15 -1.12 15.81 2.91
CA SER A 15 -0.06 16.80 2.71
C SER A 15 0.29 17.49 4.03
N ASN A 16 1.48 18.07 4.09
CA ASN A 16 1.92 18.97 5.16
C ASN A 16 2.48 20.27 4.55
N PRO A 17 2.90 21.27 5.35
CA PRO A 17 3.39 22.55 4.83
C PRO A 17 4.64 22.48 3.91
N VAL A 18 5.34 21.35 3.87
CA VAL A 18 6.61 21.17 3.13
C VAL A 18 6.46 20.19 1.96
N LEU A 19 5.68 19.12 2.13
CA LEU A 19 5.53 18.03 1.16
C LEU A 19 4.06 17.72 0.88
N SER A 20 3.76 17.48 -0.40
CA SER A 20 2.49 16.91 -0.83
C SER A 20 2.33 15.46 -0.36
N ALA A 21 1.09 15.01 -0.20
CA ALA A 21 0.77 13.61 0.09
C ALA A 21 1.47 12.63 -0.88
N SER A 22 1.51 12.95 -2.18
CA SER A 22 2.19 12.13 -3.19
C SER A 22 3.71 12.06 -2.98
N GLN A 23 4.36 13.15 -2.57
CA GLN A 23 5.79 13.14 -2.25
C GLN A 23 6.07 12.32 -1.00
N ILE A 24 5.21 12.42 0.02
CA ILE A 24 5.33 11.62 1.24
C ILE A 24 5.18 10.13 0.92
N VAL A 25 4.18 9.73 0.15
CA VAL A 25 4.00 8.33 -0.30
C VAL A 25 5.21 7.85 -1.11
N ALA A 26 5.72 8.65 -2.05
CA ALA A 26 6.89 8.28 -2.84
C ALA A 26 8.14 8.09 -1.96
N HIS A 27 8.36 8.99 -1.00
CA HIS A 27 9.45 8.88 -0.04
C HIS A 27 9.35 7.60 0.81
N HIS A 28 8.17 7.29 1.33
CA HIS A 28 7.97 6.10 2.17
C HIS A 28 8.10 4.81 1.38
N ASN A 29 7.58 4.76 0.15
CA ASN A 29 7.78 3.62 -0.75
C ASN A 29 9.27 3.35 -0.99
N HIS A 30 10.11 4.38 -1.08
CA HIS A 30 11.55 4.23 -1.24
C HIS A 30 12.23 3.79 0.07
N VAL A 31 12.11 4.59 1.14
CA VAL A 31 12.83 4.36 2.41
C VAL A 31 12.44 3.03 3.05
N LEU A 32 11.15 2.67 3.04
CA LEU A 32 10.71 1.40 3.63
C LEU A 32 11.08 0.20 2.75
N GLY A 33 11.07 0.40 1.43
CA GLY A 33 11.33 -0.65 0.45
C GLY A 33 12.77 -1.17 0.44
N ASP A 34 13.71 -0.38 0.96
CA ASP A 34 15.13 -0.73 0.95
C ASP A 34 15.48 -1.72 2.07
N GLU A 35 14.97 -1.54 3.29
CA GLU A 35 15.39 -2.37 4.44
C GLU A 35 14.26 -3.13 5.16
N PHE A 36 12.98 -2.73 5.01
CA PHE A 36 11.92 -3.19 5.91
C PHE A 36 10.87 -4.06 5.23
N VAL A 37 10.53 -3.78 3.98
CA VAL A 37 9.37 -4.40 3.31
C VAL A 37 9.63 -4.69 1.84
N ALA A 38 8.96 -5.70 1.29
CA ALA A 38 8.90 -5.87 -0.15
C ALA A 38 7.83 -4.94 -0.75
N VAL A 39 8.21 -4.01 -1.62
CA VAL A 39 7.25 -3.12 -2.27
C VAL A 39 6.65 -3.79 -3.51
N ARG A 40 5.31 -3.79 -3.62
CA ARG A 40 4.55 -4.38 -4.75
C ARG A 40 3.37 -3.50 -5.13
N SER A 41 2.87 -3.65 -6.36
CA SER A 41 1.61 -3.00 -6.78
C SER A 41 0.39 -3.81 -6.33
N ALA A 42 -0.73 -3.14 -6.09
CA ALA A 42 -2.01 -3.76 -5.73
C ALA A 42 -2.50 -4.75 -6.79
N ARG A 43 -2.09 -4.55 -8.05
CA ARG A 43 -2.40 -5.43 -9.18
C ARG A 43 -1.67 -6.78 -9.12
N THR A 44 -0.46 -6.78 -8.55
CA THR A 44 0.46 -7.93 -8.60
C THR A 44 0.66 -8.60 -7.25
N VAL A 45 0.17 -8.00 -6.18
CA VAL A 45 0.32 -8.56 -4.83
C VAL A 45 -0.65 -9.72 -4.66
N ASP A 46 -0.09 -10.89 -4.35
CA ASP A 46 -0.84 -12.02 -3.84
C ASP A 46 -0.79 -11.96 -2.31
N LEU A 47 -1.95 -11.77 -1.70
CA LEU A 47 -2.09 -11.69 -0.25
C LEU A 47 -2.26 -13.08 0.39
N GLY A 48 -2.32 -14.14 -0.44
CA GLY A 48 -2.58 -15.51 0.00
C GLY A 48 -4.07 -15.79 0.21
N PRO A 49 -4.42 -17.07 0.42
CA PRO A 49 -5.81 -17.54 0.50
C PRO A 49 -6.59 -17.00 1.71
N ASP A 50 -5.87 -16.60 2.77
CA ASP A 50 -6.47 -16.14 4.03
C ASP A 50 -6.64 -14.62 4.12
N ALA A 51 -6.19 -13.88 3.10
CA ALA A 51 -6.35 -12.44 3.09
C ALA A 51 -7.79 -12.06 2.76
N PRO A 52 -8.47 -11.25 3.60
CA PRO A 52 -9.83 -10.83 3.32
C PRO A 52 -9.86 -10.00 2.03
N ASP A 53 -10.50 -10.52 0.98
CA ASP A 53 -10.72 -9.75 -0.24
C ASP A 53 -11.79 -8.68 0.00
N VAL A 54 -11.33 -7.47 0.32
CA VAL A 54 -12.18 -6.29 0.50
C VAL A 54 -12.74 -5.74 -0.81
N ARG A 55 -12.26 -6.20 -1.99
CA ARG A 55 -12.80 -5.80 -3.30
C ARG A 55 -14.19 -6.37 -3.53
N ALA A 56 -14.51 -7.50 -2.90
CA ALA A 56 -15.84 -8.12 -2.98
C ALA A 56 -16.96 -7.28 -2.31
N ARG A 57 -16.62 -6.32 -1.43
CA ARG A 57 -17.62 -5.53 -0.67
C ARG A 57 -18.07 -4.25 -1.37
N GLY A 58 -17.51 -3.87 -2.51
CA GLY A 58 -17.84 -2.64 -3.24
C GLY A 58 -18.97 -2.76 -4.27
N ALA A 59 -19.39 -3.96 -4.67
CA ALA A 59 -20.35 -4.17 -5.77
C ALA A 59 -21.84 -4.09 -5.36
N ARG A 60 -22.18 -3.53 -4.20
CA ARG A 60 -23.57 -3.22 -3.82
C ARG A 60 -23.64 -1.86 -3.13
N ARG A 61 -23.99 -0.83 -3.90
CA ARG A 61 -25.11 0.07 -3.62
C ARG A 61 -25.46 0.84 -4.89
N ARG A 62 -26.76 1.08 -5.02
CA ARG A 62 -27.57 1.45 -6.18
C ARG A 62 -27.15 2.76 -6.83
#